data_AF-A0A6N2LB04-F1
#
_entry.id   AF-A0A6N2LB04-F1
#
_cell.length_a   1.000
_cell.length_b   1.000
_cell.length_c   1.000
_cell.angle_alpha   90.00
_cell.angle_beta   90.00
_cell.angle_gamma   90.00
#
_symmetry.space_group_name_H-M   'P 1'
#
loop_
_entity.id
_entity.type
_entity.pdbx_description
1 polymer ?
#
loop_
_entity_poly.entity_id
_entity_poly.type
_entity_poly.pdbx_seq_one_letter_code
_entity_poly.pdbx_strand_id
1 'polypeptide(L)'
;MKLLYLKHLINEVKKTVKGRAQLGVEAFADALLVVPKTLAENSGLDTQDEIVTLTGEHSRDNIVGINLQTGGTLDPQMEGIFDNYS
;
A
#
# COMPACT_ATOMS: atom_id res chain seq x y z
N MET A 1 3.50 7.33 1.22
CA MET A 1 4.86 6.95 0.75
C MET A 1 5.07 5.43 0.61
N LYS A 2 4.59 4.59 1.55
CA LYS A 2 4.83 3.13 1.54
C LYS A 2 4.22 2.35 0.36
N LEU A 3 3.08 2.77 -0.19
CA LEU A 3 2.48 2.12 -1.36
C LEU A 3 3.32 2.31 -2.63
N LEU A 4 3.91 3.50 -2.81
CA LEU A 4 4.85 3.74 -3.92
C LEU A 4 6.03 2.76 -3.88
N TYR A 5 6.49 2.44 -2.67
CA TYR A 5 7.54 1.46 -2.46
C TYR A 5 7.08 0.03 -2.77
N LEU A 6 5.84 -0.34 -2.44
CA LEU A 6 5.23 -1.60 -2.87
C LEU A 6 5.23 -1.73 -4.40
N LYS A 7 4.76 -0.70 -5.12
CA LYS A 7 4.79 -0.67 -6.59
C LYS A 7 6.20 -0.84 -7.14
N HIS A 8 7.18 -0.12 -6.57
CA HIS A 8 8.57 -0.24 -6.97
C HIS A 8 9.13 -1.66 -6.77
N LEU A 9 8.85 -2.29 -5.63
CA LEU A 9 9.29 -3.65 -5.34
C LEU A 9 8.73 -4.65 -6.36
N ILE A 10 7.43 -4.59 -6.66
CA ILE A 10 6.76 -5.54 -7.54
C ILE A 10 7.09 -5.29 -9.02
N ASN A 11 7.07 -4.05 -9.47
CA ASN A 11 7.19 -3.73 -10.90
C ASN A 11 8.62 -3.57 -11.38
N GLU A 12 9.54 -3.15 -10.51
CA GLU A 12 10.94 -2.91 -10.87
C GLU A 12 11.83 -3.99 -10.25
N VAL A 13 11.88 -4.06 -8.91
CA VAL A 13 12.88 -4.89 -8.21
C VAL A 13 12.69 -6.38 -8.47
N LYS A 14 11.44 -6.89 -8.41
CA LYS A 14 11.13 -8.30 -8.66
C LYS A 14 11.64 -8.78 -10.02
N LYS A 15 11.62 -7.92 -11.06
CA LYS A 15 12.10 -8.25 -12.41
C LYS A 15 13.63 -8.31 -12.52
N THR A 16 14.35 -7.65 -11.60
CA THR A 16 15.83 -7.65 -11.59
C THR A 16 16.43 -8.88 -10.90
N VAL A 17 15.66 -9.57 -10.05
CA VAL A 17 16.10 -10.76 -9.31
C VAL A 17 15.56 -12.04 -9.94
N LYS A 18 16.22 -13.18 -9.71
CA LYS A 18 15.85 -14.48 -10.30
C LYS A 18 15.69 -15.58 -9.23
N GLY A 19 14.91 -16.60 -9.57
CA GLY A 19 14.72 -17.77 -8.71
C GLY A 19 14.04 -17.42 -7.39
N ARG A 20 14.46 -18.07 -6.29
CA ARG A 20 13.82 -17.91 -4.96
C ARG A 20 13.82 -16.47 -4.43
N ALA A 21 14.75 -15.63 -4.88
CA ALA A 21 14.78 -14.23 -4.49
C ALA A 21 13.54 -13.45 -4.94
N GLN A 22 12.90 -13.82 -6.07
CA GLN A 22 11.66 -13.18 -6.52
C GLN A 22 10.53 -13.36 -5.50
N LEU A 23 10.42 -14.55 -4.91
CA LEU A 23 9.43 -14.85 -3.88
C LEU A 23 9.70 -14.04 -2.61
N GLY A 24 10.97 -13.81 -2.27
CA GLY A 24 11.35 -12.97 -1.14
C GLY A 24 10.96 -11.50 -1.33
N VAL A 25 11.16 -10.95 -2.53
CA VAL A 25 10.74 -9.57 -2.87
C VAL A 25 9.21 -9.44 -2.80
N GLU A 26 8.49 -10.41 -3.34
CA GLU A 26 7.03 -10.45 -3.28
C GLU A 26 6.51 -10.55 -1.84
N ALA A 27 7.03 -11.48 -1.05
CA ALA A 27 6.65 -11.62 0.36
C ALA A 27 6.95 -10.34 1.16
N PHE A 28 8.07 -9.67 0.87
CA PHE A 28 8.41 -8.40 1.51
C PHE A 28 7.46 -7.27 1.10
N ALA A 29 7.08 -7.19 -0.18
CA ALA A 29 6.06 -6.24 -0.63
C ALA A 29 4.73 -6.51 0.08
N ASP A 30 4.27 -7.75 0.12
CA ASP A 30 3.02 -8.12 0.80
C ASP A 30 3.05 -7.80 2.31
N ALA A 31 4.21 -7.96 2.95
CA ALA A 31 4.38 -7.61 4.36
C ALA A 31 4.19 -6.11 4.62
N LEU A 32 4.53 -5.22 3.67
CA LEU A 32 4.31 -3.78 3.82
C LEU A 32 2.84 -3.39 3.89
N LEU A 33 1.94 -4.25 3.37
CA LEU A 33 0.49 -4.05 3.50
C LEU A 33 -0.01 -4.22 4.94
N VAL A 34 0.82 -4.69 5.88
CA VAL A 34 0.43 -4.77 7.30
C VAL A 34 -0.01 -3.42 7.86
N VAL A 35 0.65 -2.32 7.47
CA VAL A 35 0.35 -0.98 7.98
C VAL A 35 -1.07 -0.55 7.59
N PRO A 36 -1.45 -0.50 6.29
CA PRO A 36 -2.82 -0.15 5.92
C PRO A 36 -3.85 -1.17 6.42
N LYS A 37 -3.50 -2.46 6.53
CA LYS A 37 -4.40 -3.48 7.11
C LYS A 37 -4.74 -3.17 8.57
N THR A 38 -3.72 -2.91 9.39
CA THR A 38 -3.91 -2.58 10.80
C THR A 38 -4.68 -1.27 10.98
N LEU A 39 -4.48 -0.29 10.11
CA LEU A 39 -5.27 0.95 10.15
C LEU A 39 -6.75 0.69 9.84
N ALA A 40 -7.06 -0.08 8.80
CA ALA A 40 -8.42 -0.44 8.43
C ALA A 40 -9.11 -1.25 9.54
N GLU A 41 -8.44 -2.28 10.06
CA GLU A 41 -8.93 -3.13 11.15
C GLU A 41 -9.24 -2.32 12.41
N ASN A 42 -8.31 -1.47 12.85
CA ASN A 42 -8.51 -0.62 14.04
C ASN A 42 -9.61 0.44 13.83
N SER A 43 -9.97 0.74 12.59
CA SER A 43 -11.04 1.67 12.25
C SER A 43 -12.38 0.97 12.04
N GLY A 44 -12.44 -0.35 12.22
CA GLY A 44 -13.66 -1.14 12.03
C GLY A 44 -14.08 -1.33 10.57
N LEU A 45 -13.17 -1.10 9.62
CA LEU A 45 -13.41 -1.26 8.19
C LEU A 45 -13.16 -2.70 7.74
N ASP A 46 -13.79 -3.11 6.63
CA ASP A 46 -13.45 -4.37 5.99
C ASP A 46 -12.04 -4.28 5.39
N THR A 47 -11.10 -4.96 6.05
CA THR A 47 -9.70 -4.88 5.72
C THR A 47 -9.39 -5.41 4.31
N GLN A 48 -10.16 -6.38 3.82
CA GLN A 48 -9.92 -6.96 2.50
C GLN A 48 -10.39 -6.00 1.40
N ASP A 49 -11.60 -5.44 1.55
CA ASP A 49 -12.17 -4.49 0.59
C ASP A 49 -11.33 -3.20 0.50
N GLU A 50 -10.87 -2.67 1.64
CA GLU A 50 -10.02 -1.47 1.67
C GLU A 50 -8.67 -1.70 0.97
N ILE A 51 -8.03 -2.85 1.18
CA ILE A 51 -6.74 -3.17 0.55
C ILE A 51 -6.89 -3.40 -0.96
N VAL A 52 -7.97 -4.06 -1.39
CA VAL A 52 -8.24 -4.24 -2.83
C VAL A 52 -8.46 -2.88 -3.50
N THR A 53 -9.25 -2.01 -2.88
CA THR A 53 -9.52 -0.67 -3.41
C THR A 53 -8.24 0.17 -3.47
N LEU A 54 -7.49 0.21 -2.37
CA LEU A 54 -6.24 0.97 -2.25
C LEU A 54 -5.18 0.53 -3.26
N THR A 55 -4.96 -0.78 -3.41
CA THR A 55 -3.98 -1.31 -4.38
C THR A 55 -4.45 -1.14 -5.82
N GLY A 56 -5.76 -1.25 -6.08
CA GLY A 56 -6.38 -0.98 -7.37
C GLY A 56 -6.18 0.47 -7.82
N GLU A 57 -6.48 1.45 -6.97
CA GLU A 57 -6.25 2.86 -7.29
C GLU A 57 -4.76 3.20 -7.41
N HIS A 58 -3.92 2.63 -6.53
CA HIS A 58 -2.48 2.83 -6.62
C HIS A 58 -1.88 2.27 -7.93
N SER A 59 -2.44 1.17 -8.46
CA SER A 59 -2.01 0.60 -9.75
C SER A 59 -2.21 1.56 -10.94
N ARG A 60 -3.13 2.52 -10.81
CA ARG A 60 -3.44 3.56 -11.80
C ARG A 60 -2.62 4.84 -11.64
N ASP A 61 -1.53 4.78 -10.87
CA ASP A 61 -0.65 5.92 -10.57
C ASP A 61 -1.29 7.04 -9.72
N ASN A 62 -2.40 6.73 -9.04
CA ASN A 62 -3.01 7.68 -8.10
C ASN A 62 -2.24 7.73 -6.77
N ILE A 63 -2.15 8.95 -6.21
CA ILE A 63 -1.68 9.17 -4.84
C ILE A 63 -2.85 8.85 -3.91
N VAL A 64 -2.77 7.72 -3.21
CA VAL A 64 -3.88 7.21 -2.41
C VAL A 64 -3.46 6.78 -1.01
N GLY A 65 -4.36 7.00 -0.06
CA GLY A 65 -4.37 6.52 1.32
C GLY A 65 -5.76 5.99 1.68
N ILE A 66 -5.91 5.43 2.88
CA ILE A 66 -7.20 4.95 3.38
C ILE A 66 -7.90 6.08 4.14
N ASN A 67 -9.18 6.30 3.85
CA ASN A 67 -10.03 7.14 4.68
C ASN A 67 -10.56 6.33 5.87
N LEU A 68 -9.99 6.58 7.06
CA LEU A 68 -10.36 5.84 8.27
C LEU A 68 -11.73 6.21 8.84
N GLN A 69 -12.32 7.34 8.42
CA GLN A 69 -13.61 7.80 8.94
C GLN A 69 -14.78 7.28 8.11
N THR A 70 -14.65 7.31 6.78
CA THR A 70 -15.74 6.95 5.86
C THR A 70 -15.53 5.62 5.15
N GLY A 71 -14.32 5.05 5.23
CA GLY A 71 -13.87 4.00 4.32
C GLY A 71 -13.56 4.53 2.92
N GLY A 72 -12.96 3.68 2.10
CA GLY A 72 -12.49 4.00 0.76
C GLY A 72 -11.15 4.73 0.72
N THR A 73 -10.82 5.27 -0.46
CA THR A 73 -9.54 5.94 -0.71
C THR A 73 -9.67 7.46 -0.65
N LEU A 74 -8.59 8.12 -0.23
CA LEU A 74 -8.42 9.57 -0.27
C LEU A 74 -7.02 9.92 -0.79
N ASP A 75 -6.81 11.18 -1.19
CA ASP A 75 -5.45 11.69 -1.44
C ASP A 75 -4.86 12.22 -0.12
N PRO A 76 -3.85 11.55 0.47
CA PRO A 76 -3.29 11.97 1.75
C PRO A 76 -2.61 13.34 1.69
N GLN A 77 -2.15 13.80 0.52
CA GLN A 77 -1.54 15.13 0.40
C GLN A 77 -2.58 16.24 0.53
N MET A 78 -3.75 16.04 -0.08
CA MET A 78 -4.87 16.98 0.00
C MET A 78 -5.44 17.06 1.42
N GLU A 79 -5.38 15.96 2.16
CA GLU A 79 -5.84 15.85 3.55
C GLU A 79 -4.76 16.24 4.58
N GLY A 80 -3.57 16.66 4.13
CA GLY A 80 -2.49 17.09 5.02
C GLY A 80 -1.82 15.96 5.82
N ILE A 81 -1.93 14.71 5.35
CA ILE A 81 -1.37 13.52 6.00
C ILE A 81 0.03 13.25 5.44
N PHE A 82 1.05 13.54 6.25
CA PHE A 82 2.46 13.36 5.90
C PHE A 82 3.20 12.54 6.96
N ASP A 83 4.13 11.71 6.51
CA ASP A 83 5.11 11.04 7.36
C ASP A 83 6.45 11.77 7.28
N ASN A 84 7.19 11.82 8.39
CA ASN A 84 8.57 12.31 8.37
C ASN A 84 9.49 11.30 7.66
N TYR A 85 10.48 11.82 6.93
CA TYR A 85 11.43 11.02 6.15
C TYR A 85 12.64 10.53 6.96
N SER A 86 12.98 11.24 8.05
CA SER A 86 14.22 11.03 8.82
C SER A 86 14.19 9.81 9.73
#